data_AF-A0A2J6HQA3-F1
#
_entry.id   AF-A0A2J6HQA3-F1
#
_cell.length_a   1.000
_cell.length_b   1.000
_cell.length_c   1.000
_cell.angle_alpha   90.00
_cell.angle_beta   90.00
_cell.angle_gamma   90.00
#
_symmetry.space_group_name_H-M   'P 1'
#
loop_
_entity.id
_entity.type
_entity.pdbx_description
1 polymer ?
#
loop_
_entity_poly.entity_id
_entity_poly.type
_entity_poly.pdbx_seq_one_letter_code
_entity_poly.pdbx_strand_id
1 'polypeptide(L)'
;MVLLVSFIITANQLFSQQAKTYEEAISLADKNLKESNLLDAKAYYQMALKYKTDDAYANEQIISIVEIMKNQLSKEDAYYDIIDLADVMYDEMALDKAKEQYRNALQVIPDDEYAKNQIAKIEKLQSDQKDRIEAFESAMNSGNELLAAQQFDDAIMAFEEARDLFPGNSLPAEQINLAESQKEAYKNNMTLFEEQMEEAQRYLLVKNYAMALDHFENSYEIFPENEEVNNWIAEIKPKADIQRKYNTRVDAADELYISKDFMGAMAKYNEASELWPENSYPHDMINKINEQLALQRKDLDKNYQISVDKADSLLAIE
;
A
#
# COMPACT_ATOMS: atom_id res chain seq x y z
N MET A 1 5.14 -57.97 8.47
CA MET A 1 5.14 -59.44 8.55
C MET A 1 4.88 -59.96 7.14
N VAL A 2 5.92 -60.52 6.52
CA VAL A 2 5.92 -60.99 5.14
C VAL A 2 5.04 -62.22 5.04
N LEU A 3 4.01 -62.19 4.19
CA LEU A 3 3.24 -63.37 3.80
C LEU A 3 3.42 -63.59 2.30
N LEU A 4 4.41 -64.42 2.00
CA LEU A 4 4.61 -65.11 0.73
C LEU A 4 3.44 -66.07 0.51
N VAL A 5 2.63 -65.83 -0.52
CA VAL A 5 1.75 -66.85 -1.10
C VAL A 5 2.39 -67.29 -2.41
N SER A 6 3.02 -68.46 -2.38
CA SER A 6 3.59 -69.14 -3.54
C SER A 6 2.48 -69.58 -4.49
N PHE A 7 2.37 -68.92 -5.64
CA PHE A 7 1.58 -69.42 -6.77
C PHE A 7 2.48 -70.20 -7.74
N ILE A 8 1.98 -71.35 -8.15
CA ILE A 8 2.66 -72.34 -8.99
C ILE A 8 2.92 -71.76 -10.37
N ILE A 9 4.20 -71.77 -10.77
CA ILE A 9 4.68 -71.39 -12.09
C ILE A 9 4.21 -72.45 -13.11
N THR A 10 3.31 -72.06 -14.01
CA THR A 10 3.20 -72.66 -15.35
C THR A 10 3.21 -71.54 -16.38
N ALA A 11 3.89 -71.81 -17.49
CA ALA A 11 4.35 -70.88 -18.51
C ALA A 11 3.27 -69.90 -19.04
N ASN A 12 3.30 -68.67 -18.55
CA ASN A 12 2.95 -67.46 -19.30
C ASN A 12 3.89 -66.37 -18.79
N GLN A 13 4.83 -65.95 -19.63
CA GLN A 13 5.65 -64.78 -19.35
C GLN A 13 4.71 -63.59 -19.14
N LEU A 14 4.89 -62.85 -18.03
CA LEU A 14 4.22 -61.57 -17.81
C LEU A 14 4.55 -60.63 -18.98
N PHE A 15 3.60 -60.42 -19.89
CA PHE A 15 3.77 -59.66 -21.14
C PHE A 15 4.16 -58.19 -20.92
N SER A 16 3.94 -57.65 -19.71
CA SER A 16 4.31 -56.27 -19.37
C SER A 16 5.82 -55.98 -19.49
N GLN A 17 6.73 -56.95 -19.57
CA GLN A 17 8.17 -56.67 -19.75
C GLN A 17 8.60 -56.33 -21.19
N GLN A 18 7.69 -56.35 -22.17
CA GLN A 18 8.08 -56.18 -23.58
C GLN A 18 8.29 -54.74 -24.05
N ALA A 19 7.57 -53.75 -23.49
CA ALA A 19 7.71 -52.38 -23.95
C ALA A 19 8.95 -51.72 -23.33
N LYS A 20 9.79 -51.10 -24.17
CA LYS A 20 11.05 -50.46 -23.74
C LYS A 20 10.98 -48.93 -23.73
N THR A 21 9.95 -48.36 -24.34
CA THR A 21 9.72 -46.91 -24.40
C THR A 21 8.27 -46.57 -24.06
N TYR A 22 8.02 -45.29 -23.78
CA TYR A 22 6.68 -44.75 -23.59
C TYR A 22 5.79 -44.99 -24.82
N GLU A 23 6.26 -44.67 -26.02
CA GLU A 23 5.49 -44.83 -27.26
C GLU A 23 5.16 -46.30 -27.55
N GLU A 24 6.09 -47.20 -27.25
CA GLU A 24 5.87 -48.64 -27.40
C GLU A 24 4.83 -49.13 -26.38
N ALA A 25 4.87 -48.64 -25.14
CA ALA A 25 3.89 -48.96 -24.11
C ALA A 25 2.48 -48.48 -24.51
N ILE A 26 2.33 -47.24 -24.97
CA ILE A 26 1.05 -46.70 -25.46
C ILE A 26 0.52 -47.52 -26.65
N SER A 27 1.36 -47.78 -27.65
CA SER A 27 0.97 -48.53 -28.85
C SER A 27 0.49 -49.95 -28.52
N LEU A 28 1.20 -50.65 -27.62
CA LEU A 28 0.82 -51.98 -27.14
C LEU A 28 -0.45 -51.92 -26.28
N ALA A 29 -0.62 -50.88 -25.46
CA ALA A 29 -1.83 -50.68 -24.66
C ALA A 29 -3.07 -50.48 -25.55
N ASP A 30 -3.00 -49.56 -26.51
CA ASP A 30 -4.07 -49.27 -27.48
C ASP A 30 -4.47 -50.52 -28.29
N LYS A 31 -3.47 -51.31 -28.71
CA LYS A 31 -3.69 -52.56 -29.46
C LYS A 31 -4.45 -53.57 -28.60
N ASN A 32 -3.98 -53.83 -27.39
CA ASN A 32 -4.64 -54.78 -26.49
C ASN A 32 -6.04 -54.32 -26.10
N LEU A 33 -6.27 -53.02 -25.95
CA LEU A 33 -7.59 -52.46 -25.69
C LEU A 33 -8.56 -52.74 -26.85
N LYS A 34 -8.12 -52.54 -28.10
CA LYS A 34 -8.92 -52.88 -29.30
C LYS A 34 -9.23 -54.37 -29.42
N GLU A 35 -8.31 -55.22 -28.98
CA GLU A 35 -8.47 -56.68 -28.96
C GLU A 35 -9.30 -57.17 -27.75
N SER A 36 -9.77 -56.27 -26.88
CA SER A 36 -10.47 -56.58 -25.63
C SER A 36 -9.64 -57.37 -24.61
N ASN A 37 -8.31 -57.34 -24.73
CA ASN A 37 -7.37 -57.89 -23.74
C ASN A 37 -7.15 -56.86 -22.63
N LEU A 38 -8.17 -56.66 -21.79
CA LEU A 38 -8.26 -55.53 -20.86
C LEU A 38 -7.13 -55.50 -19.81
N LEU A 39 -6.73 -56.66 -19.28
CA LEU A 39 -5.63 -56.78 -18.31
C LEU A 39 -4.29 -56.34 -18.91
N ASP A 40 -3.99 -56.80 -20.13
CA ASP A 40 -2.75 -56.46 -20.82
C ASP A 40 -2.74 -54.98 -21.22
N ALA A 41 -3.88 -54.47 -21.71
CA ALA A 41 -4.04 -53.05 -22.01
C ALA A 41 -3.75 -52.18 -20.78
N LYS A 42 -4.36 -52.51 -19.63
CA LYS A 42 -4.13 -51.80 -18.37
C LYS A 42 -2.66 -51.83 -17.96
N ALA A 43 -2.04 -53.00 -17.99
CA ALA A 43 -0.63 -53.16 -17.60
C ALA A 43 0.32 -52.31 -18.46
N TYR A 44 0.06 -52.21 -19.76
CA TYR A 44 0.86 -51.36 -20.65
C TYR A 44 0.62 -49.86 -20.42
N TYR A 45 -0.61 -49.41 -20.15
CA TYR A 45 -0.85 -48.01 -19.78
C TYR A 45 -0.20 -47.64 -18.44
N GLN A 46 -0.27 -48.51 -17.43
CA GLN A 46 0.45 -48.31 -16.18
C GLN A 46 1.97 -48.25 -16.41
N MET A 47 2.47 -49.02 -17.37
CA MET A 47 3.87 -48.94 -17.74
C MET A 47 4.22 -47.65 -18.48
N ALA A 48 3.32 -47.11 -19.31
CA ALA A 48 3.48 -45.79 -19.91
C ALA A 48 3.59 -44.69 -18.84
N LEU A 49 2.78 -44.77 -17.78
CA LEU A 49 2.84 -43.85 -16.64
C LEU A 49 4.17 -43.94 -15.85
N LYS A 50 4.88 -45.08 -15.89
CA LYS A 50 6.25 -45.16 -15.33
C LYS A 50 7.26 -44.34 -16.11
N TYR A 51 7.07 -44.17 -17.41
CA TYR A 51 7.94 -43.33 -18.25
C TYR A 51 7.50 -41.86 -18.26
N LYS A 52 6.20 -41.60 -18.12
CA LYS A 52 5.60 -40.27 -18.08
C LYS A 52 4.49 -40.23 -17.04
N THR A 53 4.84 -39.79 -15.84
CA THR A 53 3.99 -39.88 -14.65
C THR A 53 2.66 -39.13 -14.80
N ASP A 54 2.66 -37.98 -15.47
CA ASP A 54 1.45 -37.14 -15.67
C ASP A 54 0.93 -37.25 -17.11
N ASP A 55 0.57 -38.47 -17.53
CA ASP A 55 0.00 -38.70 -18.86
C ASP A 55 -1.53 -38.80 -18.82
N ALA A 56 -2.19 -37.68 -19.14
CA ALA A 56 -3.65 -37.60 -19.17
C ALA A 56 -4.31 -38.68 -20.03
N TYR A 57 -3.70 -39.06 -21.16
CA TYR A 57 -4.24 -40.09 -22.04
C TYR A 57 -4.21 -41.47 -21.38
N ALA A 58 -3.03 -41.94 -20.91
CA ALA A 58 -2.93 -43.23 -20.22
C ALA A 58 -3.83 -43.29 -18.98
N ASN A 59 -3.91 -42.19 -18.21
CA ASN A 59 -4.82 -42.08 -17.06
C ASN A 59 -6.29 -42.24 -17.47
N GLU A 60 -6.75 -41.55 -18.52
CA GLU A 60 -8.12 -41.67 -19.04
C GLU A 60 -8.43 -43.08 -19.58
N GLN A 61 -7.47 -43.71 -20.26
CA GLN A 61 -7.64 -45.07 -20.77
C GLN A 61 -7.71 -46.10 -19.63
N ILE A 62 -6.88 -45.98 -18.60
CA ILE A 62 -6.96 -46.83 -17.41
C ILE A 62 -8.33 -46.68 -16.73
N ILE A 63 -8.85 -45.45 -16.58
CA ILE A 63 -10.20 -45.22 -16.05
C ILE A 63 -11.24 -45.99 -16.88
N SER A 64 -11.20 -45.86 -18.20
CA SER A 64 -12.15 -46.52 -19.10
C SER A 64 -12.07 -48.05 -19.02
N ILE A 65 -10.85 -48.61 -18.92
CA ILE A 65 -10.61 -50.04 -18.83
C ILE A 65 -11.15 -50.59 -17.51
N VAL A 66 -10.87 -49.92 -16.39
CA VAL A 66 -11.37 -50.32 -15.07
C VAL A 66 -12.90 -50.33 -15.05
N GLU A 67 -13.56 -49.35 -15.68
CA GLU A 67 -15.02 -49.30 -15.81
C GLU A 67 -15.58 -50.49 -16.62
N ILE A 68 -14.93 -50.87 -17.72
CA ILE A 68 -15.31 -52.05 -18.53
C ILE A 68 -15.09 -53.33 -17.72
N MET A 69 -13.95 -53.45 -17.05
CA MET A 69 -13.55 -54.62 -16.29
C MET A 69 -14.40 -54.83 -15.04
N LYS A 70 -14.96 -53.77 -14.44
CA LYS A 70 -15.91 -53.85 -13.31
C LYS A 70 -17.10 -54.78 -13.58
N ASN A 71 -17.50 -54.92 -14.85
CA ASN A 71 -18.59 -55.81 -15.26
C ASN A 71 -18.15 -57.27 -15.52
N GLN A 72 -16.84 -57.54 -15.55
CA GLN A 72 -16.26 -58.84 -15.95
C GLN A 72 -15.33 -59.48 -14.90
N LEU A 73 -14.80 -58.69 -13.96
CA LEU A 73 -13.85 -59.12 -12.93
C LEU A 73 -14.53 -59.71 -11.69
N SER A 74 -13.74 -60.45 -10.90
CA SER A 74 -14.10 -60.72 -9.52
C SER A 74 -14.15 -59.40 -8.74
N LYS A 75 -14.99 -59.33 -7.70
CA LYS A 75 -15.08 -58.11 -6.87
C LYS A 75 -13.75 -57.72 -6.23
N GLU A 76 -12.86 -58.68 -5.99
CA GLU A 76 -11.56 -58.48 -5.36
C GLU A 76 -10.57 -57.83 -6.34
N ASP A 77 -10.52 -58.30 -7.60
CA ASP A 77 -9.66 -57.69 -8.64
C ASP A 77 -10.13 -56.28 -8.99
N ALA A 78 -11.45 -56.08 -9.14
CA ALA A 78 -12.02 -54.76 -9.41
C ALA A 78 -11.73 -53.76 -8.28
N TYR A 79 -11.65 -54.23 -7.03
CA TYR A 79 -11.32 -53.40 -5.88
C TYR A 79 -9.85 -52.92 -5.93
N TYR A 80 -8.88 -53.81 -6.10
CA TYR A 80 -7.46 -53.43 -6.17
C TYR A 80 -7.20 -52.44 -7.31
N ASP A 81 -7.85 -52.67 -8.44
CA ASP A 81 -7.74 -51.82 -9.61
C ASP A 81 -8.22 -50.38 -9.38
N ILE A 82 -9.28 -50.20 -8.59
CA ILE A 82 -9.83 -48.88 -8.22
C ILE A 82 -8.94 -48.21 -7.16
N ILE A 83 -8.43 -48.98 -6.18
CA ILE A 83 -7.55 -48.45 -5.13
C ILE A 83 -6.24 -47.93 -5.72
N ASP A 84 -5.58 -48.70 -6.59
CA ASP A 84 -4.34 -48.27 -7.24
C ASP A 84 -4.53 -46.94 -7.98
N LEU A 85 -5.66 -46.77 -8.67
CA LEU A 85 -5.99 -45.54 -9.38
C LEU A 85 -6.28 -44.37 -8.40
N ALA A 86 -7.00 -44.64 -7.31
CA ALA A 86 -7.31 -43.64 -6.29
C ALA A 86 -6.04 -43.14 -5.58
N ASP A 87 -5.10 -44.04 -5.29
CA ASP A 87 -3.80 -43.73 -4.69
C ASP A 87 -2.95 -42.87 -5.65
N VAL A 88 -2.88 -43.22 -6.94
CA VAL A 88 -2.20 -42.39 -7.96
C VAL A 88 -2.78 -40.98 -8.01
N MET A 89 -4.12 -40.85 -8.09
CA MET A 89 -4.78 -39.55 -8.11
C MET A 89 -4.55 -38.74 -6.83
N TYR A 90 -4.46 -39.43 -5.68
CA TYR A 90 -4.17 -38.79 -4.40
C TYR A 90 -2.74 -38.23 -4.39
N ASP A 91 -1.76 -39.00 -4.85
CA ASP A 91 -0.36 -38.60 -4.94
C ASP A 91 -0.15 -37.44 -5.93
N GLU A 92 -0.96 -37.38 -7.00
CA GLU A 92 -1.03 -36.27 -7.95
C GLU A 92 -1.76 -35.03 -7.42
N MET A 93 -2.28 -35.06 -6.18
CA MET A 93 -3.12 -34.00 -5.58
C MET A 93 -4.43 -33.75 -6.33
N ALA A 94 -4.88 -34.68 -7.16
CA ALA A 94 -6.20 -34.67 -7.80
C ALA A 94 -7.28 -35.12 -6.80
N LEU A 95 -7.38 -34.41 -5.67
CA LEU A 95 -8.10 -34.81 -4.46
C LEU A 95 -9.58 -35.17 -4.70
N ASP A 96 -10.30 -34.39 -5.52
CA ASP A 96 -11.70 -34.68 -5.84
C ASP A 96 -11.87 -35.99 -6.61
N LYS A 97 -10.98 -36.25 -7.57
CA LYS A 97 -10.99 -37.49 -8.37
C LYS A 97 -10.57 -38.68 -7.53
N ALA A 98 -9.52 -38.53 -6.71
CA ALA A 98 -9.09 -39.57 -5.77
C ALA A 98 -10.23 -39.97 -4.83
N LYS A 99 -10.90 -38.97 -4.24
CA LYS A 99 -12.07 -39.17 -3.37
C LYS A 99 -13.22 -39.88 -4.06
N GLU A 100 -13.48 -39.56 -5.34
CA GLU A 100 -14.46 -40.28 -6.15
C GLU A 100 -14.07 -41.75 -6.34
N GLN A 101 -12.81 -42.05 -6.65
CA GLN A 101 -12.36 -43.43 -6.82
C GLN A 101 -12.41 -44.23 -5.51
N TYR A 102 -12.02 -43.66 -4.37
CA TYR A 102 -12.22 -44.32 -3.07
C TYR A 102 -13.71 -44.57 -2.77
N ARG A 103 -14.62 -43.67 -3.16
CA ARG A 103 -16.07 -43.91 -3.06
C ARG A 103 -16.52 -45.05 -3.96
N ASN A 104 -15.93 -45.19 -5.15
CA ASN A 104 -16.16 -46.31 -6.04
C ASN A 104 -15.66 -47.63 -5.43
N ALA A 105 -14.52 -47.64 -4.75
CA ALA A 105 -14.03 -48.81 -4.01
C ALA A 105 -15.03 -49.24 -2.92
N LEU A 106 -15.65 -48.29 -2.21
CA LEU A 106 -16.71 -48.56 -1.23
C LEU A 106 -18.01 -49.08 -1.85
N GLN A 107 -18.27 -48.87 -3.14
CA GLN A 107 -19.41 -49.54 -3.80
C GLN A 107 -19.13 -51.03 -4.05
N VAL A 108 -17.85 -51.40 -4.21
CA VAL A 108 -17.43 -52.79 -4.41
C VAL A 108 -17.30 -53.51 -3.07
N ILE A 109 -16.65 -52.87 -2.09
CA ILE A 109 -16.47 -53.35 -0.71
C ILE A 109 -16.95 -52.27 0.26
N PRO A 110 -18.24 -52.29 0.69
CA PRO A 110 -18.83 -51.25 1.53
C PRO A 110 -18.12 -50.97 2.87
N ASP A 111 -17.43 -51.97 3.41
CA ASP A 111 -16.75 -51.88 4.70
C ASP A 111 -15.22 -51.84 4.60
N ASP A 112 -14.69 -51.38 3.47
CA ASP A 112 -13.26 -51.14 3.35
C ASP A 112 -12.81 -49.96 4.23
N GLU A 113 -12.07 -50.28 5.28
CA GLU A 113 -11.47 -49.32 6.19
C GLU A 113 -10.38 -48.47 5.51
N TYR A 114 -9.69 -48.98 4.49
CA TYR A 114 -8.66 -48.22 3.78
C TYR A 114 -9.28 -47.05 3.01
N ALA A 115 -10.23 -47.30 2.11
CA ALA A 115 -10.92 -46.26 1.35
C ALA A 115 -11.65 -45.26 2.27
N LYS A 116 -12.31 -45.71 3.35
CA LYS A 116 -12.93 -44.81 4.34
C LYS A 116 -11.90 -43.85 4.94
N ASN A 117 -10.75 -44.36 5.36
CA ASN A 117 -9.69 -43.55 5.95
C ASN A 117 -9.07 -42.57 4.93
N GLN A 118 -8.88 -42.97 3.68
CA GLN A 118 -8.35 -42.07 2.65
C GLN A 118 -9.33 -40.94 2.30
N ILE A 119 -10.63 -41.23 2.20
CA ILE A 119 -11.67 -40.20 2.02
C ILE A 119 -11.63 -39.20 3.17
N ALA A 120 -11.54 -39.67 4.42
CA ALA A 120 -11.48 -38.80 5.59
C ALA A 120 -10.24 -37.89 5.59
N LYS A 121 -9.07 -38.40 5.16
CA LYS A 121 -7.85 -37.59 5.00
C LYS A 121 -8.01 -36.52 3.92
N ILE A 122 -8.58 -36.88 2.77
CA ILE A 122 -8.85 -35.92 1.69
C ILE A 122 -9.80 -34.84 2.16
N GLU A 123 -10.89 -35.20 2.83
CA GLU A 123 -11.85 -34.25 3.39
C GLU A 123 -11.20 -33.28 4.37
N LYS A 124 -10.28 -33.78 5.21
CA LYS A 124 -9.52 -32.93 6.12
C LYS A 124 -8.60 -31.97 5.37
N LEU A 125 -7.85 -32.44 4.37
CA LEU A 125 -6.99 -31.59 3.53
C LEU A 125 -7.78 -30.49 2.81
N GLN A 126 -8.93 -30.84 2.23
CA GLN A 126 -9.79 -29.88 1.54
C GLN A 126 -10.37 -28.83 2.50
N SER A 127 -10.79 -29.25 3.70
CA SER A 127 -11.26 -28.34 4.75
C SER A 127 -10.14 -27.39 5.19
N ASP A 128 -8.95 -27.93 5.49
CA ASP A 128 -7.81 -27.12 5.94
C ASP A 128 -7.36 -26.13 4.86
N GLN A 129 -7.41 -26.52 3.58
CA GLN A 129 -7.12 -25.63 2.47
C GLN A 129 -8.16 -24.51 2.36
N LYS A 130 -9.44 -24.83 2.52
CA LYS A 130 -10.52 -23.85 2.51
C LYS A 130 -10.39 -22.85 3.65
N ASP A 131 -10.20 -23.33 4.88
CA ASP A 131 -10.04 -22.48 6.07
C ASP A 131 -8.83 -21.54 5.92
N ARG A 132 -7.74 -22.03 5.33
CA ARG A 132 -6.54 -21.24 5.04
C ARG A 132 -6.81 -20.14 3.99
N ILE A 133 -7.59 -20.41 2.95
CA ILE A 133 -7.99 -19.42 1.94
C ILE A 133 -8.87 -18.34 2.58
N GLU A 134 -9.89 -18.73 3.36
CA GLU A 134 -10.78 -17.78 4.03
C GLU A 134 -10.01 -16.90 5.04
N ALA A 135 -9.09 -17.48 5.81
CA ALA A 135 -8.22 -16.73 6.72
C ALA A 135 -7.32 -15.73 5.96
N PHE A 136 -6.78 -16.13 4.80
CA PHE A 136 -5.96 -15.26 3.98
C PHE A 136 -6.74 -14.06 3.44
N GLU A 137 -7.94 -14.30 2.89
CA GLU A 137 -8.81 -13.24 2.40
C GLU A 137 -9.22 -12.28 3.52
N SER A 138 -9.53 -12.82 4.70
CA SER A 138 -9.84 -12.02 5.88
C SER A 138 -8.66 -11.15 6.31
N ALA A 139 -7.45 -11.72 6.38
CA ALA A 139 -6.23 -10.99 6.76
C ALA A 139 -5.90 -9.88 5.75
N MET A 140 -6.03 -10.16 4.45
CA MET A 140 -5.84 -9.15 3.38
C MET A 140 -6.87 -8.01 3.49
N ASN A 141 -8.14 -8.33 3.71
CA ASN A 141 -9.19 -7.30 3.85
C ASN A 141 -8.97 -6.44 5.10
N SER A 142 -8.66 -7.08 6.23
CA SER A 142 -8.33 -6.39 7.48
C SER A 142 -7.15 -5.44 7.30
N GLY A 143 -6.06 -5.91 6.67
CA GLY A 143 -4.89 -5.07 6.39
C GLY A 143 -5.23 -3.86 5.51
N ASN A 144 -6.08 -4.05 4.49
CA ASN A 144 -6.52 -2.94 3.63
C ASN A 144 -7.37 -1.90 4.37
N GLU A 145 -8.29 -2.35 5.23
CA GLU A 145 -9.13 -1.46 6.05
C GLU A 145 -8.28 -0.66 7.05
N LEU A 146 -7.36 -1.32 7.74
CA LEU A 146 -6.42 -0.69 8.68
C LEU A 146 -5.49 0.31 7.97
N LEU A 147 -5.00 -0.03 6.77
CA LEU A 147 -4.17 0.86 5.98
C LEU A 147 -4.94 2.12 5.56
N ALA A 148 -6.20 1.97 5.13
CA ALA A 148 -7.08 3.10 4.81
C ALA A 148 -7.37 3.99 6.03
N ALA A 149 -7.43 3.39 7.22
CA ALA A 149 -7.53 4.09 8.50
C ALA A 149 -6.19 4.66 9.01
N GLN A 150 -5.10 4.56 8.22
CA GLN A 150 -3.74 5.01 8.57
C GLN A 150 -3.16 4.29 9.82
N GLN A 151 -3.72 3.14 10.19
CA GLN A 151 -3.20 2.26 11.24
C GLN A 151 -2.11 1.36 10.66
N PHE A 152 -0.97 1.96 10.30
CA PHE A 152 0.07 1.29 9.51
C PHE A 152 0.64 0.03 10.17
N ASP A 153 0.91 0.07 11.48
CA ASP A 153 1.49 -1.09 12.19
C ASP A 153 0.52 -2.27 12.25
N ASP A 154 -0.75 -2.02 12.56
CA ASP A 154 -1.79 -3.05 12.58
C ASP A 154 -2.03 -3.61 11.16
N ALA A 155 -2.00 -2.75 10.13
CA ALA A 155 -2.13 -3.16 8.74
C ALA A 155 -1.00 -4.09 8.31
N ILE A 156 0.26 -3.74 8.65
CA ILE A 156 1.44 -4.57 8.38
C ILE A 156 1.26 -5.93 9.05
N MET A 157 0.88 -5.98 10.33
CA MET A 157 0.65 -7.25 11.04
C MET A 157 -0.39 -8.13 10.34
N ALA A 158 -1.50 -7.56 9.86
CA ALA A 158 -2.53 -8.31 9.13
C ALA A 158 -2.00 -8.85 7.78
N PHE A 159 -1.22 -8.06 7.04
CA PHE A 159 -0.59 -8.55 5.82
C PHE A 159 0.51 -9.59 6.07
N GLU A 160 1.22 -9.53 7.21
CA GLU A 160 2.16 -10.58 7.63
C GLU A 160 1.44 -11.89 7.93
N GLU A 161 0.28 -11.86 8.57
CA GLU A 161 -0.57 -13.04 8.75
C GLU A 161 -0.97 -13.65 7.39
N ALA A 162 -1.38 -12.82 6.43
CA ALA A 162 -1.68 -13.27 5.07
C ALA A 162 -0.44 -13.87 4.36
N ARG A 163 0.73 -13.27 4.52
CA ARG A 163 2.01 -13.78 3.99
C ARG A 163 2.35 -15.16 4.58
N ASP A 164 2.20 -15.32 5.88
CA ASP A 164 2.50 -16.57 6.57
C ASP A 164 1.52 -17.67 6.19
N LEU A 165 0.25 -17.30 5.95
CA LEU A 165 -0.73 -18.20 5.36
C LEU A 165 -0.30 -18.63 3.97
N PHE A 166 0.13 -17.75 3.04
CA PHE A 166 0.58 -18.15 1.69
C PHE A 166 1.95 -17.55 1.29
N PRO A 167 3.08 -18.15 1.71
CA PRO A 167 4.41 -17.54 1.54
C PRO A 167 4.88 -17.35 0.09
N GLY A 168 4.29 -18.07 -0.86
CA GLY A 168 4.58 -17.93 -2.30
C GLY A 168 3.75 -16.88 -3.02
N ASN A 169 2.75 -16.28 -2.34
CA ASN A 169 1.95 -15.20 -2.90
C ASN A 169 2.70 -13.87 -2.72
N SER A 170 2.93 -13.12 -3.80
CA SER A 170 3.63 -11.83 -3.72
C SER A 170 2.78 -10.71 -3.15
N LEU A 171 1.45 -10.81 -3.24
CA LEU A 171 0.53 -9.74 -2.92
C LEU A 171 0.65 -9.23 -1.47
N PRO A 172 0.69 -10.08 -0.42
CA PRO A 172 0.88 -9.60 0.94
C PRO A 172 2.20 -8.85 1.14
N ALA A 173 3.29 -9.32 0.51
CA ALA A 173 4.59 -8.66 0.61
C ALA A 173 4.58 -7.28 -0.08
N GLU A 174 3.89 -7.17 -1.23
CA GLU A 174 3.68 -5.88 -1.90
C GLU A 174 2.88 -4.90 -1.01
N GLN A 175 1.83 -5.39 -0.32
CA GLN A 175 1.04 -4.56 0.59
C GLN A 175 1.82 -4.15 1.85
N ILE A 176 2.66 -5.02 2.41
CA ILE A 176 3.57 -4.66 3.52
C ILE A 176 4.49 -3.51 3.11
N ASN A 177 5.16 -3.64 1.96
CA ASN A 177 6.05 -2.58 1.47
C ASN A 177 5.31 -1.26 1.22
N LEU A 178 4.08 -1.33 0.71
CA LEU A 178 3.23 -0.15 0.52
C LEU A 178 2.89 0.50 1.87
N ALA A 179 2.48 -0.29 2.87
CA ALA A 179 2.15 0.20 4.20
C ALA A 179 3.36 0.83 4.89
N GLU A 180 4.54 0.22 4.79
CA GLU A 180 5.80 0.77 5.29
C GLU A 180 6.15 2.11 4.61
N SER A 181 6.01 2.19 3.29
CA SER A 181 6.25 3.43 2.55
C SER A 181 5.30 4.55 2.96
N GLN A 182 4.00 4.23 3.15
CA GLN A 182 3.02 5.21 3.60
C GLN A 182 3.29 5.66 5.05
N LYS A 183 3.66 4.72 5.93
CA LYS A 183 4.05 5.02 7.32
C LYS A 183 5.20 6.01 7.38
N GLU A 184 6.24 5.78 6.59
CA GLU A 184 7.42 6.66 6.56
C GLU A 184 7.08 8.03 5.97
N ALA A 185 6.29 8.08 4.90
CA ALA A 185 5.81 9.34 4.33
C ALA A 185 4.97 10.14 5.35
N TYR A 186 4.05 9.48 6.05
CA TYR A 186 3.23 10.10 7.10
C TYR A 186 4.09 10.66 8.23
N LYS A 187 5.08 9.90 8.70
CA LYS A 187 6.01 10.35 9.75
C LYS A 187 6.84 11.57 9.32
N ASN A 188 7.32 11.58 8.09
CA ASN A 188 8.07 12.72 7.56
C ASN A 188 7.18 13.96 7.44
N ASN A 189 5.95 13.81 6.95
CA ASN A 189 4.97 14.88 6.92
C ASN A 189 4.65 15.39 8.34
N MET A 190 4.49 14.50 9.31
CA MET A 190 4.27 14.89 10.71
C MET A 190 5.42 15.73 11.26
N THR A 191 6.66 15.36 10.96
CA THR A 191 7.83 16.14 11.39
C THR A 191 7.82 17.54 10.78
N LEU A 192 7.60 17.64 9.47
CA LEU A 192 7.50 18.94 8.77
C LEU A 192 6.36 19.79 9.30
N PHE A 193 5.22 19.17 9.59
CA PHE A 193 4.06 19.84 10.17
C PHE A 193 4.39 20.44 11.55
N GLU A 194 5.00 19.64 12.43
CA GLU A 194 5.41 20.11 13.76
C GLU A 194 6.39 21.29 13.66
N GLU A 195 7.36 21.24 12.73
CA GLU A 195 8.28 22.35 12.46
C GLU A 195 7.55 23.63 12.01
N GLN A 196 6.61 23.52 11.06
CA GLN A 196 5.81 24.67 10.61
C GLN A 196 4.96 25.25 11.74
N MET A 197 4.36 24.39 12.57
CA MET A 197 3.58 24.82 13.72
C MET A 197 4.44 25.54 14.77
N GLU A 198 5.65 25.05 15.06
CA GLU A 198 6.57 25.72 15.99
C GLU A 198 6.99 27.10 15.47
N GLU A 199 7.36 27.21 14.19
CA GLU A 199 7.74 28.49 13.58
C GLU A 199 6.56 29.48 13.56
N ALA A 200 5.34 29.01 13.22
CA ALA A 200 4.14 29.83 13.29
C ALA A 200 3.95 30.43 14.70
N GLN A 201 4.06 29.59 15.74
CA GLN A 201 3.94 30.01 17.14
C GLN A 201 5.04 30.98 17.55
N ARG A 202 6.29 30.78 17.12
CA ARG A 202 7.41 31.71 17.37
C ARG A 202 7.12 33.09 16.78
N TYR A 203 6.61 33.16 15.56
CA TYR A 203 6.24 34.43 14.95
C TYR A 203 5.04 35.10 15.63
N LEU A 204 4.09 34.32 16.16
CA LEU A 204 2.99 34.87 16.97
C LEU A 204 3.49 35.56 18.25
N LEU A 205 4.51 35.00 18.93
CA LEU A 205 5.08 35.61 20.15
C LEU A 205 5.62 37.02 19.92
N VAL A 206 6.20 37.25 18.73
CA VAL A 206 6.71 38.57 18.32
C VAL A 206 5.69 39.37 17.52
N LYS A 207 4.43 38.92 17.46
CA LYS A 207 3.33 39.55 16.73
C LYS A 207 3.62 39.76 15.23
N ASN A 208 4.45 38.92 14.64
CA ASN A 208 4.64 38.87 13.19
C ASN A 208 3.58 37.96 12.57
N TYR A 209 2.34 38.48 12.52
CA TYR A 209 1.16 37.78 12.02
C TYR A 209 1.28 37.35 10.56
N ALA A 210 1.98 38.11 9.71
CA ALA A 210 2.18 37.77 8.32
C ALA A 210 3.00 36.48 8.16
N MET A 211 4.16 36.39 8.82
CA MET A 211 4.98 35.17 8.80
C MET A 211 4.28 34.01 9.52
N ALA A 212 3.59 34.28 10.63
CA ALA A 212 2.82 33.25 11.32
C ALA A 212 1.74 32.64 10.41
N LEU A 213 1.01 33.48 9.66
CA LEU A 213 0.02 33.00 8.69
C LEU A 213 0.67 32.11 7.61
N ASP A 214 1.80 32.54 7.04
CA ASP A 214 2.48 31.77 5.99
C ASP A 214 2.87 30.37 6.49
N HIS A 215 3.37 30.26 7.73
CA HIS A 215 3.68 28.96 8.32
C HIS A 215 2.42 28.12 8.62
N PHE A 216 1.32 28.72 9.08
CA PHE A 216 0.06 27.98 9.24
C PHE A 216 -0.52 27.51 7.89
N GLU A 217 -0.42 28.32 6.84
CA GLU A 217 -0.83 27.93 5.49
C GLU A 217 0.04 26.76 4.97
N ASN A 218 1.36 26.77 5.21
CA ASN A 218 2.22 25.61 4.92
C ASN A 218 1.84 24.36 5.73
N SER A 219 1.51 24.50 7.02
CA SER A 219 1.00 23.39 7.85
C SER A 219 -0.29 22.78 7.27
N TYR A 220 -1.19 23.62 6.74
CA TYR A 220 -2.43 23.19 6.09
C TYR A 220 -2.16 22.40 4.80
N GLU A 221 -1.14 22.76 4.02
CA GLU A 221 -0.76 22.01 2.82
C GLU A 221 -0.27 20.59 3.16
N ILE A 222 0.35 20.39 4.32
CA ILE A 222 0.86 19.09 4.78
C ILE A 222 -0.27 18.18 5.29
N PHE A 223 -1.13 18.71 6.17
CA PHE A 223 -2.31 18.01 6.67
C PHE A 223 -3.58 18.84 6.43
N PRO A 224 -4.16 18.74 5.23
CA PRO A 224 -5.42 19.39 4.93
C PRO A 224 -6.50 18.83 5.86
N GLU A 225 -7.49 19.66 6.20
CA GLU A 225 -8.59 19.33 7.13
C GLU A 225 -8.23 19.28 8.62
N ASN A 226 -6.99 19.62 9.02
CA ASN A 226 -6.68 19.82 10.43
C ASN A 226 -7.48 21.01 11.02
N GLU A 227 -8.44 20.73 11.92
CA GLU A 227 -9.34 21.73 12.49
C GLU A 227 -8.60 22.81 13.28
N GLU A 228 -7.55 22.44 14.02
CA GLU A 228 -6.74 23.39 14.79
C GLU A 228 -6.05 24.41 13.88
N VAL A 229 -5.41 23.94 12.81
CA VAL A 229 -4.73 24.80 11.83
C VAL A 229 -5.73 25.72 11.13
N ASN A 230 -6.89 25.19 10.74
CA ASN A 230 -7.95 25.98 10.12
C ASN A 230 -8.43 27.12 11.03
N ASN A 231 -8.58 26.84 12.33
CA ASN A 231 -8.96 27.84 13.31
C ASN A 231 -7.87 28.92 13.49
N TRP A 232 -6.60 28.52 13.55
CA TRP A 232 -5.48 29.46 13.59
C TRP A 232 -5.42 30.34 12.35
N ILE A 233 -5.56 29.77 11.15
CA ILE A 233 -5.59 30.54 9.89
C ILE A 233 -6.73 31.55 9.94
N ALA A 234 -7.94 31.14 10.34
CA ALA A 234 -9.10 32.02 10.40
C ALA A 234 -8.89 33.20 11.37
N GLU A 235 -8.25 32.96 12.53
CA GLU A 235 -7.96 34.00 13.51
C GLU A 235 -6.86 34.96 13.05
N ILE A 236 -5.77 34.42 12.49
CA ILE A 236 -4.56 35.18 12.21
C ILE A 236 -4.64 35.93 10.88
N LYS A 237 -5.35 35.40 9.89
CA LYS A 237 -5.50 36.01 8.56
C LYS A 237 -5.89 37.49 8.57
N PRO A 238 -6.94 37.95 9.28
CA PRO A 238 -7.26 39.38 9.32
C PRO A 238 -6.15 40.24 9.94
N LYS A 239 -5.41 39.72 10.94
CA LYS A 239 -4.29 40.44 11.56
C LYS A 239 -3.10 40.53 10.61
N ALA A 240 -2.80 39.44 9.90
CA ALA A 240 -1.77 39.37 8.87
C ALA A 240 -2.06 40.34 7.72
N ASP A 241 -3.30 40.40 7.24
CA ASP A 241 -3.71 41.32 6.16
C ASP A 241 -3.54 42.79 6.56
N ILE A 242 -3.88 43.14 7.81
CA ILE A 242 -3.63 44.49 8.35
C ILE A 242 -2.13 44.75 8.45
N GLN A 243 -1.35 43.81 8.98
CA GLN A 243 0.10 43.96 9.12
C GLN A 243 0.80 44.11 7.77
N ARG A 244 0.39 43.37 6.74
CA ARG A 244 0.92 43.51 5.38
C ARG A 244 0.65 44.90 4.82
N LYS A 245 -0.58 45.41 4.98
CA LYS A 245 -0.93 46.80 4.61
C LYS A 245 -0.08 47.82 5.38
N TYR A 246 0.09 47.62 6.68
CA TYR A 246 0.94 48.46 7.54
C TYR A 246 2.37 48.50 7.01
N ASN A 247 2.99 47.34 6.76
CA ASN A 247 4.36 47.24 6.24
C ASN A 247 4.49 48.00 4.92
N THR A 248 3.56 47.84 3.98
CA THR A 248 3.56 48.59 2.72
C THR A 248 3.49 50.11 2.92
N ARG A 249 2.74 50.61 3.92
CA ARG A 249 2.70 52.06 4.21
C ARG A 249 4.00 52.54 4.83
N VAL A 250 4.59 51.74 5.70
CA VAL A 250 5.89 52.03 6.31
C VAL A 250 6.98 52.09 5.25
N ASP A 251 7.07 51.10 4.37
CA ASP A 251 8.09 51.08 3.31
C ASP A 251 8.00 52.33 2.42
N ALA A 252 6.78 52.68 2.00
CA ALA A 252 6.55 53.91 1.23
C ALA A 252 6.90 55.19 2.03
N ALA A 253 6.65 55.21 3.33
CA ALA A 253 7.01 56.34 4.20
C ALA A 253 8.53 56.47 4.34
N ASP A 254 9.23 55.35 4.53
CA ASP A 254 10.68 55.28 4.67
C ASP A 254 11.37 55.76 3.38
N GLU A 255 10.88 55.35 2.20
CA GLU A 255 11.36 55.83 0.90
C GLU A 255 11.22 57.36 0.75
N LEU A 256 10.04 57.90 1.09
CA LEU A 256 9.79 59.35 1.04
C LEU A 256 10.69 60.09 2.03
N TYR A 257 10.88 59.55 3.24
CA TYR A 257 11.75 60.13 4.24
C TYR A 257 13.20 60.20 3.76
N ILE A 258 13.72 59.13 3.15
CA ILE A 258 15.06 59.09 2.54
C ILE A 258 15.19 60.12 1.42
N SER A 259 14.15 60.28 0.60
CA SER A 259 14.10 61.31 -0.45
C SER A 259 13.96 62.74 0.07
N LYS A 260 13.79 62.91 1.40
CA LYS A 260 13.53 64.17 2.11
C LYS A 260 12.20 64.83 1.77
N ASP A 261 11.26 64.09 1.18
CA ASP A 261 9.87 64.49 1.13
C ASP A 261 9.22 64.23 2.50
N PHE A 262 9.50 65.12 3.44
CA PHE A 262 9.06 65.00 4.82
C PHE A 262 7.55 65.08 4.99
N MET A 263 6.86 65.88 4.17
CA MET A 263 5.40 65.98 4.23
C MET A 263 4.74 64.72 3.69
N GLY A 264 5.24 64.18 2.57
CA GLY A 264 4.79 62.89 2.04
C GLY A 264 5.04 61.73 3.00
N ALA A 265 6.25 61.66 3.57
CA ALA A 265 6.61 60.65 4.56
C ALA A 265 5.70 60.72 5.80
N MET A 266 5.46 61.92 6.34
CA MET A 266 4.59 62.12 7.50
C MET A 266 3.15 61.66 7.22
N ALA A 267 2.62 61.92 6.01
CA ALA A 267 1.30 61.42 5.63
C ALA A 267 1.25 59.88 5.64
N LYS A 268 2.27 59.21 5.08
CA LYS A 268 2.34 57.74 5.05
C LYS A 268 2.56 57.10 6.41
N TYR A 269 3.36 57.70 7.29
CA TYR A 269 3.48 57.23 8.67
C TYR A 269 2.18 57.40 9.46
N ASN A 270 1.38 58.44 9.21
CA ASN A 270 0.05 58.56 9.83
C ASN A 270 -0.89 57.45 9.36
N GLU A 271 -0.92 57.16 8.05
CA GLU A 271 -1.68 56.02 7.51
C GLU A 271 -1.22 54.68 8.13
N ALA A 272 0.09 54.49 8.35
CA ALA A 272 0.62 53.31 9.03
C ALA A 272 0.20 53.26 10.51
N SER A 273 0.27 54.38 11.23
CA SER A 273 -0.17 54.47 12.63
C SER A 273 -1.65 54.11 12.79
N GLU A 274 -2.52 54.51 11.86
CA GLU A 274 -3.94 54.12 11.87
C GLU A 274 -4.15 52.61 11.73
N LEU A 275 -3.28 51.92 10.97
CA LEU A 275 -3.36 50.47 10.75
C LEU A 275 -2.81 49.67 11.95
N TRP A 276 -1.80 50.19 12.65
CA TRP A 276 -1.25 49.55 13.83
C TRP A 276 -0.86 50.58 14.91
N PRO A 277 -1.84 51.09 15.67
CA PRO A 277 -1.61 52.18 16.63
C PRO A 277 -0.63 51.83 17.76
N GLU A 278 -0.59 50.55 18.15
CA GLU A 278 0.31 50.05 19.19
C GLU A 278 1.78 49.97 18.75
N ASN A 279 2.07 50.11 17.46
CA ASN A 279 3.45 50.12 16.97
C ASN A 279 4.06 51.52 17.12
N SER A 280 5.17 51.63 17.86
CA SER A 280 5.80 52.94 18.11
C SER A 280 6.54 53.50 16.90
N TYR A 281 6.95 52.66 15.94
CA TYR A 281 7.84 53.08 14.86
C TYR A 281 7.31 54.27 14.03
N PRO A 282 6.05 54.27 13.53
CA PRO A 282 5.54 55.41 12.78
C PRO A 282 5.48 56.68 13.62
N HIS A 283 5.11 56.57 14.91
CA HIS A 283 5.07 57.70 15.84
C HIS A 283 6.45 58.32 16.06
N ASP A 284 7.46 57.47 16.28
CA ASP A 284 8.86 57.90 16.45
C ASP A 284 9.37 58.60 15.18
N MET A 285 9.01 58.10 14.01
CA MET A 285 9.40 58.71 12.73
C MET A 285 8.68 60.03 12.47
N ILE A 286 7.40 60.16 12.80
CA ILE A 286 6.66 61.43 12.74
C ILE A 286 7.32 62.49 13.64
N ASN A 287 7.71 62.12 14.86
CA ASN A 287 8.39 63.03 15.78
C ASN A 287 9.73 63.51 15.20
N LYS A 288 10.55 62.60 14.65
CA LYS A 288 11.80 62.97 13.97
C LYS A 288 11.56 63.91 12.80
N ILE A 289 10.53 63.67 11.98
CA ILE A 289 10.17 64.58 10.88
C ILE A 289 9.82 65.97 11.42
N ASN A 290 9.00 66.06 12.47
CA ASN A 290 8.62 67.33 13.07
C ASN A 290 9.84 68.12 13.57
N GLU A 291 10.82 67.45 14.18
CA GLU A 291 12.08 68.08 14.60
C GLU A 291 12.88 68.62 13.39
N GLN A 292 12.99 67.83 12.31
CA GLN A 292 13.70 68.25 11.10
C GLN A 292 13.03 69.46 10.43
N LEU A 293 11.70 69.47 10.32
CA LEU A 293 10.94 70.59 9.75
C LEU A 293 11.08 71.86 10.61
N ALA A 294 11.09 71.73 11.94
CA ALA A 294 11.32 72.85 12.84
C ALA A 294 12.72 73.46 12.67
N LEU A 295 13.75 72.62 12.50
CA LEU A 295 15.11 73.06 12.21
C LEU A 295 15.19 73.78 10.86
N GLN A 296 14.62 73.21 9.80
CA GLN A 296 14.59 73.82 8.48
C GLN A 296 13.91 75.19 8.47
N ARG A 297 12.78 75.32 9.19
CA ARG A 297 12.09 76.60 9.33
C ARG A 297 12.97 77.63 10.04
N LYS A 298 13.63 77.25 11.14
CA LYS A 298 14.53 78.15 11.88
C LYS A 298 15.70 78.62 11.00
N ASP A 299 16.28 77.73 10.20
CA ASP A 299 17.35 78.08 9.27
C ASP A 299 16.87 79.00 8.15
N LEU A 300 15.67 78.75 7.61
CA LEU A 300 15.04 79.61 6.62
C LEU A 300 14.78 81.02 7.17
N ASP A 301 14.18 81.11 8.37
CA ASP A 301 13.88 82.38 9.04
C ASP A 301 15.17 83.17 9.30
N LYS A 302 16.24 82.49 9.74
CA LYS A 302 17.56 83.10 9.94
C LYS A 302 18.16 83.63 8.63
N ASN A 303 18.09 82.84 7.56
CA ASN A 303 18.62 83.24 6.24
C ASN A 303 17.83 84.39 5.62
N TYR A 304 16.51 84.40 5.83
CA TYR A 304 15.65 85.51 5.45
C TYR A 304 16.04 86.79 6.19
N GLN A 305 16.21 86.72 7.52
CA GLN A 305 16.64 87.87 8.32
C GLN A 305 17.99 88.43 7.86
N ILE A 306 18.99 87.57 7.62
CA ILE A 306 20.31 87.99 7.10
C ILE A 306 20.16 88.72 5.75
N SER A 307 19.24 88.25 4.90
CA SER A 307 19.01 88.85 3.58
C SER A 307 18.32 90.21 3.68
N VAL A 308 17.38 90.37 4.62
CA VAL A 308 16.74 91.66 4.93
C VAL A 308 17.76 92.65 5.49
N ASP A 309 18.54 92.26 6.51
CA ASP A 309 19.56 93.13 7.12
C ASP A 309 20.58 93.62 6.07
N LYS A 310 20.95 92.76 5.12
CA LYS A 310 21.84 93.11 4.00
C LYS A 310 21.19 94.10 3.04
N ALA A 311 19.91 93.94 2.71
CA ALA A 311 19.18 94.85 1.85
C ALA A 311 19.02 96.24 2.51
N ASP A 312 18.66 96.27 3.79
CA ASP A 312 18.52 97.50 4.57
C ASP A 312 19.86 98.25 4.67
N SER A 313 20.97 97.52 4.87
CA SER A 313 22.32 98.10 4.90
C SER A 313 22.73 98.73 3.56
N LEU A 314 22.28 98.17 2.43
CA LEU A 314 22.57 98.73 1.09
C LEU A 314 21.77 100.00 0.82
N LEU A 315 20.52 100.08 1.29
CA LEU A 315 19.66 101.26 1.13
C LEU A 315 20.08 102.43 2.02
N ALA A 316 20.80 102.18 3.12
CA ALA A 316 21.28 103.22 4.04
C ALA A 316 22.56 103.95 3.57
N ILE A 317 23.14 103.57 2.42
CA ILE A 317 24.38 104.13 1.87
C ILE A 317 24.12 105.11 0.68
N GLU A 318 22.86 105.30 0.28
CA GLU A 318 22.42 106.36 -0.68
C GLU A 318 22.01 107.66 0.03
#